data_AF-A0A4Q5SGF2-F1
#
_entry.id   AF-A0A4Q5SGF2-F1
#
_cell.length_a   1.000
_cell.length_b   1.000
_cell.length_c   1.000
_cell.angle_alpha   90.00
_cell.angle_beta   90.00
_cell.angle_gamma   90.00
#
_symmetry.space_group_name_H-M   'P 1'
#
loop_
_entity.id
_entity.type
_entity.pdbx_description
1 polymer ?
#
loop_
_entity_poly.entity_id
_entity_poly.type
_entity_poly.pdbx_seq_one_letter_code
_entity_poly.pdbx_strand_id
1 'polypeptide(L)' 'MSAAASIPLGEAVRVWLRIAALSFGGPAGQIAVMHRVLVDEKRWIGEQRFLHALNFCMLLPGPEAQQLATYIGWLLH' A
#
# COMPACT_ATOMS: atom_id res chain seq x y z
N MET A 1 7.23 -20.03 -0.17
CA MET A 1 6.69 -19.36 1.04
C MET A 1 7.88 -18.89 1.85
N SER A 2 8.33 -17.64 1.63
CA SER A 2 9.47 -17.09 2.38
C SER A 2 8.95 -16.46 3.67
N ALA A 3 9.63 -16.73 4.78
CA ALA A 3 9.31 -16.22 6.10
C ALA A 3 9.10 -14.70 6.05
N ALA A 4 8.02 -14.22 6.66
CA ALA A 4 7.76 -12.81 6.84
C ALA A 4 8.87 -12.25 7.76
N ALA A 5 9.94 -11.74 7.17
CA ALA A 5 10.79 -10.78 7.85
C ALA A 5 9.88 -9.60 8.19
N SER A 6 9.61 -9.40 9.48
CA SER A 6 8.83 -8.27 9.95
C SER A 6 9.50 -7.00 9.44
N ILE A 7 8.76 -6.22 8.65
CA ILE A 7 9.30 -4.98 8.09
C ILE A 7 9.60 -4.06 9.27
N PRO A 8 10.84 -3.55 9.40
CA PRO A 8 11.15 -2.68 10.52
C PRO A 8 10.30 -1.40 10.40
N LEU A 9 9.66 -1.01 11.50
CA LEU A 9 8.76 0.16 11.54
C LEU A 9 9.41 1.42 10.96
N GLY A 10 10.71 1.65 11.21
CA GLY A 10 11.43 2.80 10.66
C GLY A 10 11.52 2.81 9.13
N GLU A 11 11.60 1.63 8.50
CA GLU A 11 11.57 1.50 7.05
C GLU A 11 10.16 1.71 6.51
N ALA A 12 9.15 1.12 7.17
CA ALA A 12 7.75 1.33 6.83
C ALA A 12 7.38 2.82 6.88
N VAL A 13 7.72 3.53 7.96
CA VAL A 13 7.47 4.97 8.12
C VAL A 13 8.10 5.78 7.00
N ARG A 14 9.36 5.49 6.64
CA ARG A 14 10.05 6.18 5.54
C ARG A 14 9.34 5.96 4.21
N VAL A 15 8.89 4.73 3.94
CA VAL A 15 8.16 4.41 2.72
C VAL A 15 6.79 5.09 2.68
N TRP A 16 6.03 5.09 3.78
CA TRP A 16 4.75 5.77 3.86
C TRP A 16 4.87 7.29 3.69
N LEU A 17 5.90 7.91 4.28
CA LEU A 17 6.18 9.33 4.05
C LEU A 17 6.51 9.62 2.58
N ARG A 18 7.30 8.76 1.94
CA ARG A 18 7.59 8.87 0.50
C ARG A 18 6.33 8.72 -0.34
N ILE A 19 5.46 7.75 -0.05
CA ILE A 19 4.18 7.58 -0.74
C ILE A 19 3.34 8.85 -0.57
N ALA A 20 3.18 9.36 0.65
CA ALA A 20 2.42 10.58 0.91
C ALA A 20 3.00 11.80 0.14
N ALA A 21 4.32 11.96 0.14
CA ALA A 21 5.00 13.04 -0.58
C ALA A 21 4.92 12.92 -2.11
N LEU A 22 4.66 11.72 -2.66
CA LEU A 22 4.54 11.48 -4.10
C LEU A 22 3.08 11.33 -4.58
N SER A 23 2.11 11.32 -3.67
CA SER A 23 0.68 11.08 -3.95
C SER A 23 -0.05 12.32 -4.50
N PHE A 24 0.54 13.00 -5.49
CA PHE A 24 -0.13 14.08 -6.21
C PHE A 24 -1.04 13.50 -7.31
N GLY A 25 -2.17 14.16 -7.59
CA GLY A 25 -3.13 13.72 -8.61
C GLY A 25 -4.38 13.01 -8.10
N GLY A 26 -4.71 13.15 -6.81
CA GLY A 26 -5.94 12.63 -6.22
C GLY A 26 -5.87 11.13 -5.87
N PRO A 27 -7.03 10.49 -5.57
CA PRO A 27 -7.07 9.10 -5.08
C PRO A 27 -6.44 8.08 -6.02
N ALA A 28 -6.68 8.21 -7.33
CA ALA A 28 -6.08 7.33 -8.34
C ALA A 28 -4.55 7.46 -8.38
N GLY A 29 -4.03 8.68 -8.25
CA GLY A 29 -2.59 8.94 -8.15
C GLY A 29 -1.97 8.31 -6.91
N GLN A 30 -2.64 8.44 -5.75
CA GLN A 30 -2.20 7.80 -4.51
C GLN A 30 -2.15 6.27 -4.63
N ILE A 31 -3.18 5.64 -5.21
CA ILE A 31 -3.21 4.19 -5.43
C ILE A 31 -2.11 3.74 -6.39
N ALA A 32 -1.86 4.47 -7.47
CA ALA A 32 -0.79 4.18 -8.42
C ALA A 32 0.61 4.26 -7.78
N VAL A 33 0.84 5.28 -6.93
CA VAL A 33 2.10 5.41 -6.18
C VAL A 33 2.27 4.27 -5.19
N MET A 34 1.20 3.88 -4.50
CA MET A 34 1.22 2.74 -3.59
C MET A 34 1.52 1.43 -4.32
N HIS A 35 0.90 1.18 -5.46
CA HIS A 35 1.17 0.00 -6.29
C HIS A 35 2.65 -0.05 -6.70
N ARG A 36 3.15 1.01 -7.33
CA ARG A 36 4.55 1.12 -7.76
C ARG A 36 5.53 0.89 -6.61
N VAL A 37 5.32 1.55 -5.47
CA VAL A 37 6.29 1.47 -4.36
C VAL A 37 6.19 0.12 -3.64
N LEU A 38 4.99 -0.36 -3.33
CA LEU A 38 4.79 -1.53 -2.47
C LEU A 38 4.88 -2.86 -3.23
N VAL A 39 4.47 -2.88 -4.50
CA VAL A 39 4.48 -4.06 -5.37
C VAL A 39 5.77 -4.11 -6.19
N ASP A 40 6.08 -3.06 -6.97
CA ASP A 40 7.20 -3.11 -7.92
C ASP A 40 8.55 -2.87 -7.24
N GLU A 41 8.70 -1.75 -6.51
CA GLU A 41 9.99 -1.34 -5.94
C GLU A 41 10.37 -2.16 -4.70
N LYS A 42 9.46 -2.26 -3.71
CA LYS A 42 9.74 -2.92 -2.43
C LYS A 42 9.37 -4.40 -2.42
N ARG A 43 8.44 -4.82 -3.29
CA ARG A 43 7.96 -6.21 -3.39
C ARG A 43 7.47 -6.78 -2.05
N TRP A 44 6.90 -5.92 -1.20
CA TRP A 44 6.37 -6.28 0.12
C TRP A 44 5.01 -6.99 0.02
N ILE A 45 4.27 -6.70 -1.05
CA ILE A 45 3.00 -7.32 -1.38
C ILE A 45 3.00 -7.68 -2.87
N GLY A 46 2.49 -8.85 -3.21
CA GLY A 46 2.37 -9.25 -4.62
C GLY A 46 1.17 -8.62 -5.30
N GLU A 47 1.23 -8.51 -6.64
CA GLU A 47 0.19 -7.95 -7.51
C GLU A 47 -1.22 -8.40 -7.13
N GLN A 48 -1.46 -9.72 -7.09
CA GLN A 48 -2.79 -10.27 -6.81
C GLN A 48 -3.31 -9.88 -5.43
N ARG A 49 -2.44 -9.80 -4.43
CA ARG A 49 -2.85 -9.46 -3.06
C ARG A 49 -3.14 -7.96 -2.94
N PHE A 50 -2.39 -7.13 -3.67
CA PHE A 50 -2.68 -5.70 -3.79
C PHE A 50 -4.02 -5.46 -4.50
N LEU A 51 -4.27 -6.12 -5.64
CA LEU A 51 -5.53 -5.99 -6.37
C LEU A 51 -6.73 -6.49 -5.56
N HIS A 52 -6.58 -7.58 -4.81
CA HIS A 52 -7.63 -8.02 -3.88
C HIS A 52 -7.94 -6.96 -2.81
N ALA A 53 -6.91 -6.37 -2.20
CA ALA A 53 -7.06 -5.28 -1.24
C ALA A 53 -7.75 -4.05 -1.86
N LEU A 54 -7.35 -3.67 -3.07
CA LEU A 54 -7.94 -2.56 -3.81
C LEU A 54 -9.42 -2.79 -4.12
N ASN A 55 -9.77 -3.96 -4.66
CA ASN A 55 -11.15 -4.33 -4.95
C ASN A 55 -12.01 -4.31 -3.67
N PHE A 56 -11.45 -4.77 -2.55
CA PHE A 56 -12.14 -4.69 -1.26
C PHE A 56 -12.39 -3.23 -0.85
N CYS A 57 -11.39 -2.35 -0.91
CA CYS A 57 -11.55 -0.93 -0.57
C CYS A 57 -12.48 -0.17 -1.53
N MET A 58 -12.58 -0.59 -2.80
CA MET A 58 -13.55 -0.02 -3.75
C MET A 58 -15.00 -0.43 -3.47
N LEU A 59 -15.22 -1.56 -2.78
CA LEU A 59 -16.55 -2.01 -2.37
C LEU A 59 -17.06 -1.27 -1.12
N LEU A 60 -16.16 -0.81 -0.25
CA LEU A 60 -16.52 -0.08 0.95
C LEU A 60 -16.81 1.40 0.63
N PRO A 61 -17.89 1.99 1.15
CA PRO A 61 -18.09 3.43 1.04
C PRO A 61 -17.01 4.17 1.84
N GLY A 62 -16.26 5.07 1.20
CA GLY A 62 -15.26 5.91 1.87
C GLY A 62 -14.06 6.25 1.00
N PRO A 63 -13.03 6.90 1.58
CA PRO A 63 -11.81 7.28 0.87
C PRO A 63 -10.95 6.03 0.61
N GLU A 64 -11.08 5.48 -0.60
CA GLU A 64 -10.56 4.16 -1.00
C GLU A 64 -9.04 4.07 -0.80
N ALA A 65 -8.32 5.13 -1.14
CA ALA A 65 -6.86 5.17 -1.01
C ALA A 65 -6.38 5.12 0.44
N GLN A 66 -7.10 5.77 1.37
CA GLN A 66 -6.76 5.73 2.81
C GLN A 66 -7.12 4.37 3.43
N GLN A 67 -8.26 3.80 3.05
CA GLN A 67 -8.64 2.45 3.46
C GLN A 67 -7.59 1.43 2.99
N LEU A 68 -7.16 1.54 1.74
CA LEU A 68 -6.12 0.68 1.17
C LEU A 68 -4.80 0.84 1.90
N ALA A 69 -4.38 2.07 2.20
CA ALA A 69 -3.14 2.34 2.93
C ALA A 69 -3.16 1.72 4.33
N THR A 70 -4.29 1.84 5.01
CA THR A 70 -4.48 1.26 6.36
C THR A 70 -4.46 -0.26 6.31
N TYR A 71 -5.20 -0.85 5.36
CA TYR A 71 -5.28 -2.29 5.21
C TYR A 71 -3.94 -2.92 4.81
N ILE A 72 -3.21 -2.31 3.88
CA ILE A 72 -1.86 -2.77 3.54
C ILE A 72 -0.91 -2.56 4.72
N GLY A 73 -0.98 -1.43 5.42
CA GLY A 73 -0.17 -1.19 6.62
C GLY A 73 -0.34 -2.29 7.68
N TRP A 74 -1.58 -2.76 7.86
CA TRP A 74 -1.92 -3.90 8.72
C TRP A 74 -1.43 -5.25 8.17
N LEU A 75 -1.49 -5.49 6.86
CA LEU A 75 -0.99 -6.74 6.27
C LEU A 75 0.55 -6.91 6.33
N LEU A 76 1.28 -5.81 6.54
CA LEU A 76 2.74 -5.78 6.54
C LEU A 76 3.38 -5.99 7.93
N HIS A 77 2.59 -5.92 9.01
CA HIS A 77 3.05 -6.02 10.41
C HIS A 77 2.25 -7.09 11.16
#